data_AF-A0A951ZIV9-F1
#
_entry.id   AF-A0A951ZIV9-F1
#
_cell.length_a   1.000
_cell.length_b   1.000
_cell.length_c   1.000
_cell.angle_alpha   90.00
_cell.angle_beta   90.00
_cell.angle_gamma   90.00
#
_symmetry.space_group_name_H-M   'P 1'
#
loop_
_entity.id
_entity.type
_entity.pdbx_description
1 polymer ?
#
loop_
_entity_poly.entity_id
_entity_poly.type
_entity_poly.pdbx_seq_one_letter_code
_entity_poly.pdbx_strand_id
1 'polypeptide(L)' 'MFIYDRWGRHIFESRNIQQGWDGSTGFTDPNKTQEGVYVYRINIIDNFGNKHQFTGKVLLIK' A
#
# COMPACT_ATOMS: atom_id res chain seq x y z
N MET A 1 -3.30 2.75 -5.23
CA MET A 1 -2.29 2.35 -4.24
C MET A 1 -2.40 0.87 -3.98
N PHE A 2 -1.28 0.19 -3.98
CA PHE A 2 -1.14 -1.22 -3.62
C PHE A 2 -0.09 -1.32 -2.52
N ILE A 3 -0.32 -2.16 -1.51
CA ILE A 3 0.64 -2.47 -0.45
C ILE A 3 0.93 -3.97 -0.48
N TYR A 4 2.19 -4.30 -0.30
CA TYR A 4 2.71 -5.66 -0.27
C TYR A 4 3.48 -5.90 1.01
N ASP A 5 3.39 -7.12 1.54
CA ASP A 5 4.25 -7.57 2.63
C ASP A 5 5.67 -7.92 2.16
N ARG A 6 6.52 -8.34 3.10
CA ARG A 6 7.93 -8.71 2.83
C ARG A 6 8.10 -9.89 1.87
N TRP A 7 7.04 -10.67 1.62
CA TRP A 7 7.05 -11.81 0.70
C TRP A 7 6.42 -11.47 -0.66
N GLY A 8 6.04 -10.21 -0.87
CA GLY A 8 5.38 -9.77 -2.11
C GLY A 8 3.90 -10.14 -2.17
N ARG A 9 3.29 -10.61 -1.09
CA ARG A 9 1.84 -10.84 -1.04
C ARG A 9 1.15 -9.50 -0.96
N HIS A 10 0.13 -9.33 -1.80
CA HIS A 10 -0.74 -8.18 -1.77
C HIS A 10 -1.63 -8.19 -0.52
N ILE A 11 -1.59 -7.11 0.27
CA ILE A 11 -2.34 -7.00 1.53
C ILE A 11 -3.36 -5.87 1.58
N PHE A 12 -3.26 -4.90 0.66
CA PHE A 12 -4.18 -3.77 0.58
C PHE A 12 -4.14 -3.13 -0.82
N GLU A 13 -5.32 -2.81 -1.35
CA GLU A 13 -5.46 -1.93 -2.52
C GLU A 13 -6.50 -0.83 -2.27
N SER A 14 -6.23 0.34 -2.84
CA SER A 14 -7.27 1.36 -3.01
C SER A 14 -7.05 2.17 -4.28
N ARG A 15 -8.14 2.60 -4.91
CA ARG A 15 -8.13 3.56 -6.02
C ARG A 15 -8.47 4.97 -5.56
N ASN A 16 -8.94 5.15 -4.33
CA ASN A 16 -9.27 6.45 -3.78
C ASN A 16 -8.00 7.07 -3.17
N ILE A 17 -7.60 8.24 -3.66
CA ILE A 17 -6.42 8.97 -3.16
C ILE A 17 -6.58 9.41 -1.69
N GLN A 18 -7.81 9.58 -1.21
CA GLN A 18 -8.11 9.93 0.18
C GLN A 18 -8.06 8.71 1.11
N GLN A 19 -8.02 7.50 0.56
CA GLN A 19 -8.00 6.28 1.35
C GLN A 19 -6.57 5.73 1.45
N GLY A 20 -5.94 6.03 2.58
CA GLY A 20 -4.64 5.51 2.97
C GLY A 20 -4.67 4.05 3.45
N TRP A 21 -3.49 3.43 3.56
CA TRP A 21 -3.33 2.19 4.33
C TRP A 21 -3.06 2.56 5.78
N ASP A 22 -3.82 1.98 6.70
CA ASP A 22 -3.82 2.28 8.13
C ASP A 22 -3.02 1.26 8.97
N GLY A 23 -2.34 0.30 8.32
CA GLY A 23 -1.66 -0.79 9.01
C GLY A 23 -2.55 -2.02 9.28
N SER A 24 -3.70 -2.15 8.62
CA SER A 24 -4.55 -3.35 8.68
C SER A 24 -4.42 -4.25 7.45
N THR A 25 -4.51 -5.57 7.61
CA THR A 25 -4.72 -6.49 6.48
C THR A 25 -6.21 -6.53 6.18
N GLY A 26 -6.66 -5.73 5.21
CA GLY A 26 -8.07 -5.51 4.89
C GLY A 26 -8.88 -6.72 4.39
N PHE A 27 -8.37 -7.96 4.52
CA PHE A 27 -8.97 -9.15 3.91
C PHE A 27 -9.48 -10.22 4.88
N THR A 28 -9.07 -10.26 6.16
CA THR A 28 -9.47 -11.41 7.00
C THR A 28 -9.47 -11.17 8.50
N ASP A 29 -8.66 -10.24 9.02
CA ASP A 29 -8.63 -9.96 10.45
C ASP A 29 -8.25 -8.48 10.69
N PRO A 30 -9.08 -7.68 11.37
CA PRO A 30 -8.73 -6.32 11.78
C PRO A 30 -7.62 -6.28 12.85
N ASN A 31 -7.18 -7.43 13.36
CA ASN A 31 -6.05 -7.51 14.29
C ASN A 31 -4.72 -7.29 13.55
N LYS A 32 -4.34 -6.02 13.50
CA LYS A 32 -2.99 -5.42 13.36
C LYS A 32 -1.95 -6.29 12.66
N THR A 33 -1.53 -5.85 11.47
CA THR A 33 -0.37 -6.42 10.78
C THR A 33 0.87 -6.46 11.66
N GLN A 34 1.77 -7.41 11.37
CA GLN A 34 3.05 -7.52 12.05
C GLN A 34 3.88 -6.25 11.84
N GLU A 35 4.61 -5.83 12.86
CA GLU A 35 5.65 -4.82 12.69
C GLU A 35 6.67 -5.30 11.65
N GLY A 36 7.12 -4.38 10.81
CA GLY A 36 8.04 -4.71 9.74
C GLY A 36 7.95 -3.79 8.54
N VAL A 37 8.70 -4.15 7.50
CA VAL A 37 8.78 -3.38 6.26
C VAL A 37 7.76 -3.88 5.26
N TYR A 38 7.00 -2.93 4.72
CA TYR A 38 6.01 -3.10 3.66
C TYR A 38 6.42 -2.28 2.45
N VAL A 39 5.96 -2.69 1.27
CA VAL A 39 6.24 -1.99 0.01
C VAL A 39 4.95 -1.41 -0.54
N TYR A 40 4.96 -0.11 -0.87
CA TYR A 40 3.86 0.51 -1.59
C TYR A 40 4.18 0.66 -3.08
N ARG A 41 3.13 0.58 -3.90
CA ARG A 41 3.13 0.94 -5.31
C ARG A 41 1.93 1.81 -5.63
N ILE A 42 2.18 3.00 -6.15
CA ILE A 42 1.15 3.94 -6.58
C ILE A 42 1.39 4.25 -8.05
N ASN A 43 0.37 4.04 -8.86
CA ASN A 43 0.37 4.40 -10.27
C ASN A 43 -0.63 5.54 -10.44
N ILE A 44 -0.20 6.63 -11.06
CA ILE A 44 -1.07 7.77 -11.41
C ILE A 44 -0.92 8.09 -12.89
N ILE A 45 -1.94 8.76 -13.43
CA ILE A 45 -1.92 9.38 -14.74
C ILE A 45 -2.03 10.88 -14.50
N ASP A 46 -1.10 11.67 -15.02
CA ASP A 46 -1.17 13.12 -14.91
C ASP A 46 -2.19 13.72 -15.90
N ASN A 47 -2.42 15.03 -15.81
CA ASN A 47 -3.37 15.72 -16.69
C ASN A 47 -2.96 15.71 -18.17
N PHE A 48 -1.71 15.35 -18.47
CA PHE A 48 -1.17 15.22 -19.84
C PHE A 48 -1.22 13.77 -20.35
N GLY A 49 -1.74 12.83 -19.54
CA GLY A 49 -1.84 11.42 -19.89
C GLY A 49 -0.57 10.60 -19.60
N ASN A 50 0.47 11.20 -19.01
CA ASN A 50 1.69 10.46 -18.69
C ASN A 50 1.47 9.59 -17.46
N LYS A 51 1.99 8.37 -17.52
CA LYS A 51 1.95 7.42 -16.41
C LYS A 51 3.15 7.66 -15.50
N HIS A 52 2.87 7.81 -14.22
CA HIS A 52 3.89 7.90 -13.18
C HIS A 52 3.73 6.74 -12.21
N GLN A 53 4.85 6.12 -11.85
CA GLN A 53 4.90 5.03 -10.88
C GLN A 53 5.78 5.44 -9.70
N PHE A 54 5.21 5.37 -8.51
CA PHE A 54 5.90 5.61 -7.25
C PHE A 54 5.94 4.33 -6.46
N THR A 55 7.15 3.93 -6.06
CA THR A 55 7.37 2.76 -5.21
C THR A 55 8.31 3.11 -4.08
N GLY A 56 8.03 2.56 -2.90
CA GLY A 56 8.86 2.79 -1.73
C GLY A 56 8.55 1.81 -0.61
N LYS A 57 9.24 2.00 0.51
CA LYS A 57 9.11 1.15 1.70
C LYS A 57 8.44 1.95 2.82
N VAL A 58 7.55 1.29 3.55
CA VAL A 58 6.94 1.80 4.78
C VAL A 58 7.35 0.86 5.90
N LEU A 59 7.94 1.41 6.95
CA LEU A 59 8.21 0.68 8.18
C LEU A 59 7.01 0.85 9.11
N LEU A 60 6.31 -0.25 9.40
CA LEU A 60 5.25 -0.28 10.39
C LEU A 60 5.86 -0.58 11.77
N ILE A 61 5.63 0.33 12.71
CA ILE A 61 6.08 0.28 14.10
C ILE A 61 4.85 0.49 14.98
N LYS A 62 4.81 -0.12 16.18
CA LYS A 62 3.67 -0.08 17.10
C LYS A 62 3.93 0.74 18.35
#